data_AF-A0A8X8Y8G0-F1
#
_entry.id   AF-A0A8X8Y8G0-F1
#
_cell.length_a   1.000
_cell.length_b   1.000
_cell.length_c   1.000
_cell.angle_alpha   90.00
_cell.angle_beta   90.00
_cell.angle_gamma   90.00
#
_symmetry.space_group_name_H-M   'P 1'
#
loop_
_entity.id
_entity.type
_entity.pdbx_description
1 polymer ?
#
loop_
_entity_poly.entity_id
_entity_poly.type
_entity_poly.pdbx_seq_one_letter_code
_entity_poly.pdbx_strand_id
1 'polypeptide(L)'
;MGIQFLIFMLFPLLSPKFTFSSPFPDPELIVQEVNEKINASRRNLGFLSCGTGNPIDDCWRCDPNWEKNRQRLADCAIGFGKHAIGGRDGKIYVVSDPGDHAMNPKPGTLRYGAIHSSLQAQPSSTLITVNSNRPFASPER
;
A
#
# COMPACT_ATOMS: atom_id res chain seq x y z
N MET A 1 53.43 30.74 -10.83
CA MET A 1 52.91 29.39 -11.14
C MET A 1 52.24 28.68 -9.94
N GLY A 2 52.03 29.32 -8.77
CA GLY A 2 51.40 28.65 -7.61
C GLY A 2 49.88 28.87 -7.46
N ILE A 3 49.38 30.03 -7.88
CA ILE A 3 47.97 30.41 -7.66
C ILE A 3 46.99 29.65 -8.59
N GLN A 4 47.42 29.34 -9.82
CA GLN A 4 46.61 28.56 -10.77
C GLN A 4 46.35 27.12 -10.29
N PHE A 5 47.32 26.51 -9.58
CA PHE A 5 47.20 25.16 -9.02
C PHE A 5 46.27 25.12 -7.80
N LEU A 6 46.22 26.18 -6.99
CA LEU A 6 45.32 26.29 -5.84
C LEU A 6 43.84 26.37 -6.26
N ILE A 7 43.55 27.05 -7.38
CA ILE A 7 42.17 27.17 -7.91
C ILE A 7 41.67 25.81 -8.45
N PHE A 8 42.53 25.01 -9.08
CA PHE A 8 42.16 23.70 -9.62
C PHE A 8 41.84 22.66 -8.52
N MET A 9 42.46 22.79 -7.34
CA MET A 9 42.24 21.89 -6.19
C MET A 9 41.00 22.24 -5.36
N LEU A 10 40.44 23.46 -5.48
CA LEU A 10 39.20 23.88 -4.82
C LEU A 10 37.93 23.69 -5.67
N PHE A 11 38.06 23.47 -6.98
CA PHE A 11 36.93 23.26 -7.89
C PHE A 11 36.05 22.02 -7.60
N PRO A 12 36.54 20.87 -7.06
CA PRO A 12 35.66 19.73 -6.77
C PRO A 12 34.83 19.87 -5.48
N LEU A 13 34.99 20.96 -4.72
CA LEU A 13 34.14 21.27 -3.56
C LEU A 13 32.88 22.08 -3.94
N LEU A 14 32.86 22.67 -5.14
CA LEU A 14 31.73 23.42 -5.69
C LEU A 14 30.97 22.69 -6.79
N SER A 15 31.39 21.46 -7.15
CA SER A 15 30.60 20.64 -8.05
C SER A 15 29.29 20.29 -7.34
N PRO A 16 28.11 20.61 -7.90
CA PRO A 16 26.87 20.10 -7.37
C PRO A 16 26.99 18.59 -7.38
N LYS A 17 26.90 17.97 -6.20
CA LYS A 17 26.74 16.52 -6.10
C LYS A 17 25.41 16.22 -6.79
N PHE A 18 25.46 15.91 -8.08
CA PHE A 18 24.34 15.33 -8.80
C PHE A 18 24.13 13.96 -8.17
N THR A 19 23.38 13.91 -7.07
CA THR A 19 22.79 12.68 -6.56
C THR A 19 21.81 12.24 -7.63
N PHE A 20 22.27 11.38 -8.52
CA PHE A 20 21.41 10.73 -9.49
C PHE A 20 20.50 9.81 -8.69
N SER A 21 19.32 10.33 -8.30
CA SER A 21 18.31 9.50 -7.66
C SER A 21 17.88 8.46 -8.68
N SER A 22 18.24 7.20 -8.46
CA SER A 22 17.65 6.10 -9.22
C SER A 22 16.12 6.21 -9.11
N PRO A 23 15.36 6.04 -10.21
CA PRO A 23 13.90 5.96 -10.13
C PRO A 23 13.43 4.73 -9.35
N PHE A 24 14.31 3.72 -9.21
CA PHE A 24 14.02 2.48 -8.53
C PHE A 24 14.64 2.46 -7.14
N PRO A 25 13.86 2.05 -6.12
CA PRO A 25 14.40 1.87 -4.78
C PRO A 25 15.48 0.79 -4.79
N ASP A 26 16.52 1.03 -3.99
CA ASP A 26 17.60 0.07 -3.75
C ASP A 26 17.01 -1.24 -3.17
N PRO A 27 17.14 -2.39 -3.87
CA PRO A 27 16.58 -3.66 -3.43
C PRO A 27 17.00 -4.05 -2.01
N GLU A 28 18.25 -3.78 -1.65
CA GLU A 28 18.83 -4.08 -0.36
C GLU A 28 18.13 -3.30 0.76
N LEU A 29 17.81 -2.02 0.53
CA LEU A 29 17.08 -1.19 1.50
C LEU A 29 15.64 -1.68 1.70
N ILE A 30 14.98 -2.12 0.63
CA ILE A 30 13.61 -2.67 0.71
C ILE A 30 13.61 -3.99 1.51
N VAL A 31 14.58 -4.86 1.26
CA VAL A 31 14.75 -6.11 2.01
C VAL A 31 15.06 -5.83 3.48
N GLN A 32 15.91 -4.85 3.76
CA GLN A 32 16.22 -4.42 5.12
C GLN A 32 14.96 -3.93 5.85
N GLU A 33 14.16 -3.04 5.24
CA GLU A 33 12.90 -2.56 5.80
C GLU A 33 11.92 -3.71 6.12
N VAL A 34 11.79 -4.66 5.20
CA VAL A 34 10.93 -5.84 5.41
C VAL A 34 11.41 -6.66 6.61
N ASN A 35 12.72 -6.92 6.71
CA ASN A 35 13.31 -7.64 7.83
C ASN A 35 13.11 -6.91 9.16
N GLU A 36 13.27 -5.59 9.19
CA GLU A 36 13.01 -4.77 10.38
C GLU A 36 11.56 -4.88 10.83
N LYS A 37 10.59 -4.78 9.91
CA LYS A 37 9.17 -4.91 10.22
C LYS A 37 8.80 -6.31 10.72
N ILE A 38 9.35 -7.37 10.12
CA ILE A 38 9.15 -8.75 10.59
C ILE A 38 9.73 -8.92 12.00
N ASN A 39 10.95 -8.45 12.23
CA ASN A 39 11.60 -8.56 13.54
C ASN A 39 10.87 -7.74 14.62
N ALA A 40 10.25 -6.61 14.27
CA ALA A 40 9.40 -5.84 15.18
C ALA A 40 8.11 -6.59 15.52
N SER A 41 7.42 -7.16 14.52
CA SER A 41 6.21 -7.97 14.74
C SER A 41 6.50 -9.18 15.64
N ARG A 42 7.61 -9.89 15.41
CA ARG A 42 8.05 -11.02 16.27
C ARG A 42 8.33 -10.63 17.73
N ARG A 43 8.82 -9.41 17.98
CA ARG A 43 9.08 -8.90 19.34
C ARG A 43 7.81 -8.54 20.10
N ASN A 44 6.72 -8.28 19.38
CA ASN A 44 5.42 -7.94 19.95
C ASN A 44 4.49 -9.16 20.10
N LEU A 45 5.05 -10.37 20.00
CA LEU A 45 4.35 -11.61 20.30
C LEU A 45 4.21 -11.75 21.82
N GLY A 46 2.98 -11.87 22.29
CA GLY A 46 2.66 -12.09 23.70
C GLY A 46 1.24 -12.61 23.82
N PHE A 47 0.95 -13.33 24.90
CA PHE A 47 -0.35 -13.98 25.10
C PHE A 47 -1.56 -13.01 25.06
N LEU A 48 -1.34 -11.75 25.42
CA LEU A 48 -2.36 -10.68 25.38
C LEU A 48 -2.25 -9.78 24.14
N SER A 49 -1.32 -10.06 23.23
CA SER A 49 -1.11 -9.31 22.00
C SER A 49 -2.05 -9.80 20.90
N CYS A 50 -2.59 -8.89 20.10
CA CYS A 50 -3.29 -9.25 18.87
C CYS A 50 -2.32 -9.74 17.76
N GLY A 51 -1.02 -9.46 17.91
CA GLY A 51 -0.01 -9.77 16.89
C GLY A 51 0.17 -11.27 16.68
N THR A 52 0.21 -11.67 15.41
CA THR A 52 0.44 -13.04 14.92
C THR A 52 1.90 -13.26 14.50
N GLY A 53 2.68 -12.20 14.35
CA GLY A 53 4.05 -12.27 13.82
C GLY A 53 4.13 -11.94 12.33
N ASN A 54 2.98 -11.68 11.68
CA ASN A 54 2.91 -11.18 10.31
C ASN A 54 2.60 -9.66 10.34
N PRO A 55 3.57 -8.79 10.02
CA PRO A 55 3.39 -7.34 10.13
C PRO A 55 2.29 -6.76 9.23
N ILE A 56 1.93 -7.41 8.12
CA ILE A 56 0.83 -6.97 7.26
C ILE A 56 -0.49 -7.24 7.97
N ASP A 57 -0.70 -8.47 8.45
CA ASP A 57 -1.93 -8.87 9.11
C ASP A 57 -2.11 -8.13 10.45
N ASP A 58 -1.05 -8.01 11.23
CA ASP A 58 -1.05 -7.30 12.51
C ASP A 58 -1.44 -5.82 12.34
N CYS A 59 -1.17 -5.21 11.17
CA CYS A 59 -1.48 -3.81 10.89
C CYS A 59 -2.99 -3.54 10.72
N TRP A 60 -3.74 -4.46 10.10
CA TRP A 60 -5.17 -4.26 9.82
C TRP A 60 -6.08 -5.12 10.70
N ARG A 61 -5.69 -6.35 11.05
CA ARG A 61 -6.52 -7.25 11.87
C ARG A 61 -6.65 -6.78 13.31
N CYS A 62 -5.64 -6.07 13.80
CA CYS A 62 -5.63 -5.54 15.15
C CYS A 62 -6.41 -4.23 15.31
N ASP A 63 -6.98 -3.69 14.24
CA ASP A 63 -7.98 -2.62 14.33
C ASP A 63 -9.36 -3.23 14.63
N PRO A 64 -9.94 -3.03 15.84
CA PRO A 64 -11.27 -3.54 16.16
C PRO A 64 -12.38 -2.93 15.27
N ASN A 65 -12.09 -1.82 14.58
CA ASN A 65 -13.00 -1.16 13.65
C ASN A 65 -12.58 -1.37 12.18
N TRP A 66 -11.79 -2.41 11.86
CA TRP A 66 -11.30 -2.67 10.50
C TRP A 66 -12.42 -2.66 9.45
N GLU A 67 -13.62 -3.11 9.80
CA GLU A 67 -14.79 -3.14 8.90
C GLU A 67 -15.21 -1.73 8.45
N LYS A 68 -15.10 -0.75 9.34
CA LYS A 68 -15.37 0.67 9.06
C LYS A 68 -14.16 1.34 8.39
N ASN A 69 -12.97 0.79 8.58
CA ASN A 69 -11.69 1.32 8.13
C ASN A 69 -11.05 0.49 7.00
N ARG A 70 -11.85 -0.13 6.12
CA ARG A 70 -11.35 -1.09 5.10
C ARG A 70 -10.23 -0.53 4.21
N GLN A 71 -10.27 0.77 3.95
CA GLN A 71 -9.27 1.45 3.13
C GLN A 71 -7.87 1.46 3.77
N ARG A 72 -7.78 1.38 5.11
CA ARG A 72 -6.51 1.31 5.85
C ARG A 72 -5.63 0.13 5.46
N LEU A 73 -6.20 -0.95 4.91
CA LEU A 73 -5.44 -2.10 4.42
C LEU A 73 -4.38 -1.69 3.38
N ALA A 74 -4.64 -0.66 2.59
CA ALA A 74 -3.69 -0.14 1.60
C ALA A 74 -2.41 0.44 2.23
N ASP A 75 -2.45 0.85 3.51
CA ASP A 75 -1.28 1.38 4.23
C ASP A 75 -0.45 0.28 4.90
N CYS A 76 -0.96 -0.96 4.92
CA CYS A 76 -0.31 -2.09 5.60
C CYS A 76 0.68 -2.85 4.70
N ALA A 77 0.76 -2.52 3.42
CA ALA A 77 1.67 -3.18 2.48
C ALA A 77 3.15 -2.87 2.79
N ILE A 78 4.01 -3.87 2.60
CA ILE A 78 5.46 -3.77 2.80
C ILE A 78 6.21 -4.39 1.60
N GLY A 79 7.51 -4.12 1.49
CA GLY A 79 8.32 -4.62 0.37
C GLY A 79 8.15 -3.80 -0.91
N PHE A 80 8.44 -4.39 -2.06
CA PHE A 80 8.43 -3.68 -3.35
C PHE A 80 7.06 -3.11 -3.73
N GLY A 81 5.98 -3.78 -3.31
CA GLY A 81 4.61 -3.36 -3.57
C GLY A 81 4.03 -2.36 -2.56
N LYS A 82 4.82 -1.84 -1.61
CA LYS A 82 4.31 -1.04 -0.47
C LYS A 82 3.55 0.24 -0.85
N HIS A 83 3.72 0.74 -2.07
CA HIS A 83 3.01 1.93 -2.58
C HIS A 83 1.71 1.59 -3.32
N ALA A 84 1.26 0.33 -3.32
CA ALA A 84 -0.01 -0.06 -3.92
C ALA A 84 -1.21 0.46 -3.10
N ILE A 85 -1.81 1.56 -3.55
CA ILE A 85 -2.95 2.20 -2.85
C ILE A 85 -4.32 1.58 -3.19
N GLY A 86 -4.44 0.90 -4.34
CA GLY A 86 -5.72 0.37 -4.81
C GLY A 86 -6.85 1.40 -4.77
N GLY A 87 -7.98 1.04 -4.15
CA GLY A 87 -9.18 1.88 -3.99
C GLY A 87 -9.23 2.73 -2.72
N ARG A 88 -8.10 2.97 -2.04
CA ARG A 88 -8.04 3.64 -0.71
C ARG A 88 -8.71 5.02 -0.70
N ASP A 89 -8.55 5.80 -1.76
CA ASP A 89 -8.94 7.21 -1.77
C ASP A 89 -10.21 7.49 -2.59
N GLY A 90 -10.88 6.44 -3.10
CA GLY A 90 -12.13 6.60 -3.84
C GLY A 90 -13.37 6.15 -3.07
N LYS A 91 -14.50 6.16 -3.78
CA LYS A 91 -15.79 5.80 -3.21
C LYS A 91 -15.88 4.30 -2.99
N ILE A 92 -16.75 3.88 -2.07
CA ILE A 92 -17.08 2.48 -1.89
C ILE A 92 -18.20 2.12 -2.88
N TYR A 93 -17.97 1.10 -3.71
CA TYR A 93 -18.97 0.51 -4.59
C TYR A 93 -19.39 -0.85 -4.05
N VAL A 94 -20.68 -0.99 -3.75
CA VAL A 94 -21.25 -2.22 -3.19
C VAL A 94 -21.86 -3.06 -4.30
N VAL A 95 -21.36 -4.28 -4.46
CA VAL A 95 -21.92 -5.29 -5.35
C VAL A 95 -23.16 -5.88 -4.70
N SER A 96 -24.29 -5.77 -5.40
CA SER A 96 -25.61 -6.26 -4.98
C SER A 96 -26.19 -7.30 -5.95
N ASP A 97 -25.65 -7.41 -7.16
CA ASP A 97 -26.10 -8.33 -8.21
C ASP A 97 -24.95 -9.28 -8.59
N PRO A 98 -25.11 -10.61 -8.45
CA PRO A 98 -24.11 -11.59 -8.88
C PRO A 98 -24.04 -11.81 -10.40
N GLY A 99 -24.94 -11.20 -11.18
CA GLY A 99 -24.96 -11.32 -12.63
C GLY A 99 -23.67 -10.80 -13.30
N ASP A 100 -23.31 -11.42 -14.42
CA ASP A 100 -22.15 -11.02 -15.21
C ASP A 100 -22.51 -10.86 -16.70
N HIS A 101 -22.38 -9.63 -17.20
CA HIS A 101 -22.60 -9.29 -18.60
C HIS A 101 -21.35 -8.60 -19.14
N ALA A 102 -20.56 -9.32 -19.95
CA ALA A 102 -19.25 -8.85 -20.42
C ALA A 102 -19.33 -7.55 -21.25
N MET A 103 -20.27 -7.49 -22.20
CA MET A 103 -20.39 -6.36 -23.14
C MET A 103 -21.13 -5.15 -22.55
N ASN A 104 -22.12 -5.39 -21.68
CA ASN A 104 -22.94 -4.34 -21.09
C ASN A 104 -23.22 -4.66 -19.61
N PRO A 105 -22.22 -4.46 -18.73
CA PRO A 105 -22.39 -4.73 -17.31
C PRO A 105 -23.34 -3.72 -16.68
N LYS A 106 -24.24 -4.20 -15.82
CA LYS A 106 -25.25 -3.37 -15.16
C LYS A 106 -24.72 -2.81 -13.83
N PRO A 107 -25.12 -1.60 -13.41
CA PRO A 107 -24.88 -1.12 -12.05
C PRO A 107 -25.36 -2.16 -11.01
N GLY A 108 -24.60 -2.34 -9.94
CA GLY A 108 -24.79 -3.39 -8.94
C GLY A 108 -23.97 -4.66 -9.20
N THR A 109 -23.47 -4.88 -10.41
CA THR A 109 -22.60 -6.04 -10.73
C THR A 109 -21.13 -5.78 -10.41
N LEU A 110 -20.36 -6.84 -10.17
CA LEU A 110 -18.91 -6.77 -9.95
C LEU A 110 -18.18 -6.16 -11.15
N ARG A 111 -18.52 -6.61 -12.37
CA ARG A 111 -17.86 -6.14 -13.60
C ARG A 111 -18.07 -4.64 -13.81
N TYR A 112 -19.27 -4.12 -13.56
CA TYR A 112 -19.53 -2.68 -13.64
C TYR A 112 -18.63 -1.90 -12.69
N GLY A 113 -18.52 -2.33 -11.43
CA GLY A 113 -17.64 -1.73 -10.44
C GLY A 113 -16.17 -1.76 -10.85
N ALA A 114 -15.70 -2.86 -11.45
CA ALA A 114 -14.29 -3.04 -11.82
C ALA A 114 -13.86 -2.23 -13.05
N ILE A 115 -14.73 -2.09 -14.06
CA ILE A 115 -14.36 -1.45 -15.34
C ILE A 115 -14.88 -0.02 -15.50
N HIS A 116 -15.96 0.35 -14.81
CA HIS A 116 -16.57 1.67 -14.98
C HIS A 116 -16.03 2.69 -13.96
N SER A 117 -15.48 2.22 -12.84
CA SER A 117 -14.76 3.08 -11.88
C SER A 117 -13.46 3.67 -12.44
N SER A 118 -12.89 3.05 -13.48
CA SER A 118 -11.65 3.48 -14.14
C SER A 118 -11.85 4.34 -15.39
N LEU A 119 -13.10 4.51 -15.86
CA LEU A 119 -13.43 5.24 -17.09
C LEU A 119 -13.76 6.73 -16.89
N GLN A 120 -13.94 7.18 -15.64
CA GLN A 120 -13.95 8.62 -15.36
C GLN A 120 -12.49 9.05 -15.16
N ALA A 121 -12.04 10.05 -15.91
CA ALA A 121 -10.74 10.71 -15.76
C ALA A 121 -10.65 11.53 -14.46
N GLN A 122 -11.01 10.91 -13.33
CA GLN A 122 -10.82 11.40 -11.98
C GLN A 122 -10.09 10.32 -11.18
N PRO A 123 -9.15 10.68 -10.29
CA PRO A 123 -8.27 9.75 -9.57
C PRO A 123 -8.99 8.91 -8.50
N SER A 124 -10.31 8.77 -8.56
CA SER A 124 -11.09 8.10 -7.52
C SER A 124 -11.16 6.60 -7.75
N SER A 125 -10.01 5.92 -7.57
CA SER A 125 -9.92 4.47 -7.46
C SER A 125 -10.96 3.95 -6.47
N THR A 126 -11.97 3.24 -6.94
CA THR A 126 -13.13 2.83 -6.12
C THR A 126 -12.81 1.56 -5.33
N LEU A 127 -13.17 1.54 -4.03
CA LEU A 127 -13.11 0.32 -3.23
C LEU A 127 -14.35 -0.53 -3.50
N ILE A 128 -14.18 -1.68 -4.14
CA ILE A 128 -15.27 -2.61 -4.43
C ILE A 128 -15.49 -3.53 -3.24
N THR A 129 -16.72 -3.62 -2.76
CA THR A 129 -17.12 -4.51 -1.67
C THR A 129 -18.36 -5.30 -2.05
N VAL A 130 -18.54 -6.47 -1.45
CA VAL A 130 -19.75 -7.30 -1.61
C VAL A 130 -20.62 -7.13 -0.38
N ASN A 131 -21.94 -7.01 -0.57
CA ASN A 131 -22.86 -7.06 0.55
C ASN A 131 -22.96 -8.50 1.07
N SER A 132 -22.09 -8.88 2.01
CA SER A 132 -22.16 -10.18 2.67
C SER A 132 -22.88 -10.05 4.00
N ASN A 133 -24.08 -10.64 4.10
CA ASN A 133 -24.73 -10.91 5.40
C ASN A 133 -23.94 -11.91 6.27
N ARG A 134 -22.81 -12.43 5.77
CA ARG A 134 -21.90 -13.22 6.58
C ARG A 134 -20.98 -12.27 7.34
N PRO A 135 -20.95 -12.31 8.68
CA PRO A 135 -19.86 -11.69 9.42
C PRO A 135 -18.58 -12.32 8.87
N PHE A 136 -17.72 -11.49 8.27
CA PHE A 136 -16.34 -11.90 8.05
C PHE A 136 -15.82 -12.22 9.45
N ALA A 137 -15.42 -13.46 9.70
CA ALA A 137 -15.07 -13.91 11.03
C ALA A 137 -14.16 -12.88 11.69
N SER A 138 -14.70 -12.14 12.66
CA SER A 138 -13.87 -11.41 13.60
C SER A 138 -12.98 -12.46 14.26
N PRO A 139 -11.71 -12.19 14.55
CA PRO A 139 -10.86 -13.20 15.15
C PRO A 139 -11.52 -13.61 16.47
N GLU A 140 -12.05 -14.83 16.52
CA GLU A 140 -12.26 -15.49 17.81
C GLU A 140 -10.90 -15.52 18.49
N ARG A 141 -10.90 -14.96 19.69
CA ARG A 141 -9.75 -14.83 20.57
C ARG A 141 -9.22 -16.21 20.96
#